data_AF-A0A402CX82-F1
#
_entry.id   AF-A0A402CX82-F1
#
_cell.length_a   1.000
_cell.length_b   1.000
_cell.length_c   1.000
_cell.angle_alpha   90.00
_cell.angle_beta   90.00
_cell.angle_gamma   90.00
#
_symmetry.space_group_name_H-M   'P 1'
#
loop_
_entity.id
_entity.type
_entity.pdbx_description
1 polymer ?
#
loop_
_entity_poly.entity_id
_entity_poly.type
_entity_poly.pdbx_seq_one_letter_code
_entity_poly.pdbx_strand_id
1 'polypeptide(L)'
;MTTNDEQLITITEACSRLGLSERTIRRYLKTDLSSEQTVAKQRRTLTGLRTTTYLTPETFGKLAEKAHLRDQLIRGESTPAENTGATQANDRQVSATASPNLERYEALLATQEQHIADLQAALEYERERSRAYAEDAADAERELARLRRRLNMPLWRRILHAIFRQ
;
A
#
# COMPACT_ATOMS: atom_id res chain seq x y z
N MET A 1 35.90 -18.19 12.87
CA MET A 1 35.60 -16.76 12.69
C MET A 1 34.39 -16.65 11.76
N THR A 2 33.26 -16.19 12.31
CA THR A 2 32.10 -15.52 11.68
C THR A 2 31.51 -16.05 10.36
N THR A 3 30.54 -16.97 10.45
CA THR A 3 29.59 -17.30 9.36
C THR A 3 28.12 -16.98 9.71
N ASN A 4 27.86 -16.25 10.80
CA ASN A 4 26.48 -15.91 11.22
C ASN A 4 25.93 -14.63 10.58
N ASP A 5 26.74 -13.86 9.84
CA ASP A 5 26.31 -12.65 9.15
C ASP A 5 25.69 -12.92 7.76
N GLU A 6 25.83 -14.13 7.21
CA GLU A 6 25.47 -14.43 5.82
C GLU A 6 23.98 -14.74 5.59
N GLN A 7 23.17 -14.83 6.65
CA GLN A 7 21.74 -15.17 6.52
C GLN A 7 20.81 -14.13 7.17
N LEU A 8 21.26 -12.88 7.26
CA LEU A 8 20.43 -11.79 7.71
C LEU A 8 19.43 -11.39 6.61
N ILE A 9 18.13 -11.54 6.90
CA ILE A 9 17.06 -11.23 5.95
C ILE A 9 16.51 -9.84 6.24
N THR A 10 16.29 -9.01 5.22
CA THR A 10 15.68 -7.69 5.43
C THR A 10 14.19 -7.81 5.78
N ILE A 11 13.63 -6.84 6.51
CA ILE A 11 12.17 -6.83 6.76
C ILE A 11 11.38 -6.89 5.46
N THR A 12 11.80 -6.15 4.43
CA THR A 12 11.15 -6.14 3.11
C THR A 12 11.14 -7.52 2.47
N GLU A 13 12.27 -8.23 2.52
CA GLU A 13 12.36 -9.60 2.00
C GLU A 13 11.54 -10.60 2.81
N ALA A 14 11.49 -10.44 4.14
CA ALA A 14 10.63 -11.25 4.99
C ALA A 14 9.13 -11.04 4.68
N CYS A 15 8.72 -9.80 4.39
CA CYS A 15 7.36 -9.50 3.92
C CYS A 15 7.04 -10.29 2.64
N SER A 16 7.94 -10.27 1.67
CA SER A 16 7.75 -10.99 0.40
C SER A 16 7.67 -12.50 0.58
N ARG A 17 8.49 -13.08 1.45
CA ARG A 17 8.52 -14.54 1.67
C ARG A 17 7.33 -15.06 2.48
N LEU A 18 6.83 -14.26 3.43
CA LEU A 18 5.73 -14.67 4.33
C LEU A 18 4.35 -14.18 3.86
N GLY A 19 4.29 -13.36 2.81
CA GLY A 19 3.03 -12.74 2.37
C GLY A 19 2.43 -11.78 3.40
N LEU A 20 3.25 -11.29 4.35
CA LEU A 20 2.80 -10.43 5.44
C LEU A 20 3.13 -8.96 5.14
N SER A 21 2.27 -8.06 5.63
CA SER A 21 2.57 -6.63 5.59
C SER A 21 3.71 -6.27 6.54
N GLU A 22 4.49 -5.24 6.20
CA GLU A 22 5.56 -4.72 7.05
C GLU A 22 5.04 -4.31 8.44
N ARG A 23 3.82 -3.75 8.50
CA ARG A 23 3.16 -3.40 9.75
C ARG A 23 2.91 -4.62 10.64
N THR A 24 2.52 -5.74 10.04
CA THR A 24 2.27 -7.00 10.74
C THR A 24 3.56 -7.58 11.32
N ILE A 25 4.63 -7.62 10.53
CA ILE A 25 5.95 -8.08 10.99
C ILE A 25 6.46 -7.19 12.13
N ARG A 26 6.37 -5.86 11.99
CA ARG A 26 6.78 -4.92 13.05
C ARG A 26 5.95 -5.07 14.32
N ARG A 27 4.67 -5.44 14.23
CA ARG A 27 3.84 -5.73 15.40
C ARG A 27 4.35 -6.98 16.13
N TYR A 28 4.60 -8.08 15.40
CA TYR A 28 5.14 -9.30 16.00
C TYR A 28 6.51 -9.11 16.67
N LEU A 29 7.37 -8.30 16.04
CA LEU A 29 8.67 -7.89 16.61
C LEU A 29 8.54 -6.94 17.81
N LYS A 30 7.37 -6.37 18.07
CA LYS A 30 7.14 -5.49 19.22
C LYS A 30 6.45 -6.22 20.37
N THR A 31 5.53 -7.12 20.05
CA THR A 31 4.72 -7.82 21.06
C THR A 31 5.39 -9.08 21.58
N ASP A 32 6.07 -9.83 20.70
CA ASP A 32 6.38 -11.24 20.99
C ASP A 32 7.86 -11.61 20.84
N LEU A 33 8.58 -10.95 19.93
CA LEU A 33 10.02 -11.18 19.73
C LEU A 33 10.76 -9.95 20.25
N SER A 34 11.54 -10.10 21.32
CA SER A 34 12.32 -9.00 21.90
C SER A 34 13.17 -8.29 20.84
N SER A 35 13.23 -6.96 20.93
CA SER A 35 14.01 -6.06 20.06
C SER A 35 15.49 -6.44 19.88
N GLU A 36 16.02 -7.27 20.78
CA GLU A 36 17.39 -7.81 20.76
C GLU A 36 17.68 -8.71 19.55
N GLN A 37 16.66 -9.21 18.86
CA GLN A 37 16.84 -10.16 17.75
C GLN A 37 16.82 -9.48 16.37
N THR A 38 16.79 -8.15 16.33
CA THR A 38 16.88 -7.37 15.09
C THR A 38 18.22 -6.65 15.02
N VAL A 39 18.86 -6.66 13.84
CA VAL A 39 20.14 -5.99 13.61
C VAL A 39 19.89 -4.78 12.71
N ALA A 40 20.11 -3.58 13.21
CA ALA A 40 20.08 -2.38 12.38
C ALA A 40 21.46 -2.19 11.71
N LYS A 41 21.53 -2.32 10.37
CA LYS A 41 22.74 -1.97 9.61
C LYS A 41 22.45 -0.80 8.66
N GLN A 42 23.40 0.11 8.55
CA GLN A 42 23.33 1.19 7.58
C GLN A 42 23.67 0.67 6.19
N ARG A 43 22.83 0.97 5.22
CA ARG A 43 23.02 0.64 3.80
C ARG A 43 23.05 1.93 3.00
N ARG A 44 24.02 2.08 2.11
CA ARG A 44 24.02 3.15 1.11
C ARG A 44 22.99 2.86 0.04
N THR A 45 22.06 3.78 -0.17
CA THR A 45 21.12 3.81 -1.30
C THR A 45 21.46 4.98 -2.23
N LEU A 46 20.84 5.03 -3.41
CA LEU A 46 21.00 6.14 -4.38
C LEU A 46 20.70 7.52 -3.77
N THR A 47 19.86 7.55 -2.73
CA THR A 47 19.40 8.76 -2.02
C THR A 47 20.20 9.07 -0.74
N GLY A 48 21.24 8.31 -0.41
CA GLY A 48 22.06 8.50 0.81
C GLY A 48 22.15 7.26 1.72
N LEU A 49 22.68 7.42 2.93
CA LEU A 49 22.70 6.33 3.93
C LEU A 49 21.32 6.12 4.54
N ARG A 50 20.81 4.89 4.53
CA ARG A 50 19.57 4.49 5.20
C ARG A 50 19.83 3.40 6.21
N THR A 51 19.21 3.51 7.38
CA THR A 51 19.21 2.44 8.39
C THR A 51 18.20 1.38 7.96
N THR A 52 18.69 0.17 7.72
CA THR A 52 17.89 -1.00 7.35
C THR A 52 17.92 -2.01 8.49
N THR A 53 16.73 -2.47 8.89
CA THR A 53 16.60 -3.50 9.93
C THR A 53 16.64 -4.87 9.28
N TYR A 54 17.49 -5.73 9.82
CA TYR A 54 17.66 -7.12 9.43
C TYR A 54 17.15 -8.03 10.53
N LEU A 55 16.66 -9.19 10.10
CA LEU A 55 16.13 -10.26 10.91
C LEU A 55 17.15 -11.40 10.91
N THR A 56 17.39 -11.99 12.06
CA THR A 56 18.17 -13.23 12.16
C THR A 56 17.37 -14.42 11.62
N PRO A 57 18.01 -15.49 11.14
CA PRO A 57 17.31 -16.69 10.68
C PRO A 57 16.33 -17.27 11.71
N GLU A 58 16.70 -17.23 12.99
CA GLU A 58 15.86 -17.68 14.09
C GLU A 58 14.59 -16.84 14.24
N THR A 59 14.70 -15.51 14.14
CA THR A 59 13.51 -14.63 14.17
C THR A 59 12.62 -14.86 12.98
N PHE A 60 13.22 -15.06 11.80
CA PHE A 60 12.48 -15.34 10.58
C PHE A 60 11.73 -16.68 10.68
N GLY A 61 12.36 -17.72 11.23
CA GLY A 61 11.72 -19.01 11.48
C GLY A 61 10.50 -18.90 12.41
N LYS A 62 10.64 -18.20 13.54
CA LYS A 62 9.53 -17.94 14.47
C LYS A 62 8.41 -17.11 13.84
N LEU A 63 8.76 -16.13 13.00
CA LEU A 63 7.80 -15.34 12.22
C LEU A 63 7.05 -16.21 11.21
N ALA A 64 7.75 -17.13 10.53
CA ALA A 64 7.17 -18.05 9.58
C ALA A 64 6.19 -19.03 10.23
N GLU A 65 6.56 -19.58 11.39
CA GLU A 65 5.69 -20.45 12.18
C GLU A 65 4.40 -19.73 12.58
N LYS A 66 4.50 -18.48 13.06
CA LYS A 66 3.32 -17.67 13.39
C LYS A 66 2.48 -17.28 12.18
N ALA A 67 3.13 -16.96 11.06
CA ALA A 67 2.43 -16.70 9.80
C ALA A 67 1.61 -17.93 9.39
N HIS A 68 2.20 -19.11 9.51
CA HIS A 68 1.54 -20.37 9.19
C HIS A 68 0.39 -20.70 10.16
N LEU A 69 0.59 -20.53 11.46
CA LEU A 69 -0.48 -20.71 12.46
C LEU A 69 -1.65 -19.75 12.23
N ARG A 70 -1.35 -18.49 11.88
CA ARG A 70 -2.37 -17.51 11.52
C ARG A 70 -3.13 -17.94 10.26
N ASP A 71 -2.44 -18.41 9.24
CA ASP A 71 -3.04 -18.90 7.99
C ASP A 71 -3.91 -20.14 8.23
N GLN A 72 -3.47 -21.07 9.07
CA GLN A 72 -4.26 -22.24 9.48
C GLN A 72 -5.53 -21.81 10.22
N LEU A 73 -5.44 -20.84 11.14
CA LEU A 73 -6.59 -20.30 11.87
C LEU A 73 -7.59 -19.61 10.94
N ILE A 74 -7.11 -18.91 9.91
CA ILE A 74 -7.95 -18.24 8.91
C ILE A 74 -8.62 -19.27 7.98
N ARG A 75 -7.94 -20.38 7.68
CA ARG A 75 -8.47 -21.44 6.80
C ARG A 75 -9.33 -22.48 7.53
N GLY A 76 -9.35 -22.48 8.87
CA GLY A 76 -10.17 -23.38 9.68
C GLY A 76 -9.65 -24.83 9.74
N GLU A 77 -8.39 -25.08 9.41
CA GLU A 77 -7.78 -26.41 9.55
C GLU A 77 -7.28 -26.61 10.99
N SER A 78 -8.08 -27.27 11.82
CA SER A 78 -7.66 -27.79 13.11
C SER A 78 -6.84 -29.07 12.92
N THR A 79 -5.66 -29.13 13.53
CA THR A 79 -4.88 -30.38 13.63
C THR A 79 -5.65 -31.41 14.49
N PRO A 80 -5.56 -32.72 14.19
CA PRO A 80 -6.22 -33.74 14.98
C PRO A 80 -5.30 -34.18 16.12
N ALA A 81 -5.53 -33.68 17.34
CA ALA A 81 -5.19 -34.42 18.56
C ALA A 81 -5.91 -33.86 19.78
N GLU A 82 -6.79 -34.71 20.34
CA GLU A 82 -7.13 -34.90 21.75
C GLU A 82 -6.90 -33.74 22.72
N ASN A 83 -7.99 -33.22 23.28
CA ASN A 83 -8.23 -33.36 24.72
C ASN A 83 -9.65 -32.88 25.11
N THR A 84 -10.44 -33.84 25.56
CA THR A 84 -11.77 -33.72 26.12
C THR A 84 -11.69 -33.07 27.51
N GLY A 85 -12.44 -31.99 27.76
CA GLY A 85 -12.84 -31.66 29.15
C GLY A 85 -12.99 -30.20 29.59
N ALA A 86 -12.56 -29.19 28.83
CA ALA A 86 -12.59 -27.78 29.31
C ALA A 86 -13.46 -26.80 28.50
N THR A 87 -14.13 -27.25 27.45
CA THR A 87 -14.69 -26.36 26.40
C THR A 87 -15.98 -25.62 26.81
N GLN A 88 -16.80 -26.15 27.72
CA GLN A 88 -18.13 -25.55 27.98
C GLN A 88 -18.13 -24.26 28.80
N ALA A 89 -17.08 -23.96 29.58
CA ALA A 89 -16.97 -22.71 30.32
C ALA A 89 -16.42 -21.56 29.45
N ASN A 90 -15.53 -21.89 28.50
CA ASN A 90 -14.91 -20.91 27.61
C ASN A 90 -15.85 -20.49 26.47
N ASP A 91 -16.68 -21.39 25.94
CA ASP A 91 -17.62 -21.06 24.87
C ASP A 91 -18.68 -20.01 25.26
N ARG A 92 -19.09 -19.96 26.53
CA ARG A 92 -20.02 -18.93 27.05
C ARG A 92 -19.37 -17.56 27.23
N GLN A 93 -18.06 -17.50 27.48
CA GLN A 93 -17.30 -16.24 27.58
C GLN A 93 -16.80 -15.75 26.21
N VAL A 94 -16.45 -16.66 25.30
CA VAL A 94 -16.03 -16.34 23.92
C VAL A 94 -17.21 -15.82 23.11
N SER A 95 -18.41 -16.38 23.24
CA SER A 95 -19.62 -15.87 22.57
C SER A 95 -20.00 -14.46 23.03
N ALA A 96 -19.91 -14.15 24.33
CA ALA A 96 -20.20 -12.81 24.86
C ALA A 96 -19.14 -11.74 24.48
N THR A 97 -17.90 -12.15 24.19
CA THR A 97 -16.81 -11.25 23.77
C THR A 97 -16.59 -11.20 22.26
N ALA A 98 -17.08 -12.19 21.50
CA ALA A 98 -17.06 -12.20 20.04
C ALA A 98 -18.12 -11.28 19.44
N SER A 99 -19.34 -11.24 20.01
CA SER A 99 -20.42 -10.36 19.55
C SER A 99 -20.05 -8.87 19.48
N PRO A 100 -19.48 -8.24 20.52
CA PRO A 100 -19.10 -6.82 20.44
C PRO A 100 -17.88 -6.57 19.54
N ASN A 101 -17.09 -7.59 19.23
CA ASN A 101 -15.98 -7.45 18.29
C ASN A 101 -16.47 -7.56 16.84
N LEU A 102 -17.46 -8.41 16.56
CA LEU A 102 -18.07 -8.52 15.23
C LEU A 102 -18.71 -7.20 14.79
N GLU A 103 -19.55 -6.58 15.65
CA GLU A 103 -20.17 -5.28 15.37
C GLU A 103 -19.13 -4.17 15.15
N ARG A 104 -18.00 -4.22 15.87
CA ARG A 104 -16.88 -3.28 15.66
C ARG A 104 -16.18 -3.49 14.32
N TYR A 105 -16.04 -4.73 13.88
CA TYR A 105 -15.46 -5.03 12.57
C TYR A 105 -16.41 -4.63 11.43
N GLU A 106 -17.71 -4.86 11.59
CA GLU A 106 -18.73 -4.41 10.63
C GLU A 106 -18.77 -2.88 10.52
N ALA A 107 -18.74 -2.15 11.65
CA ALA A 107 -18.64 -0.70 11.66
C ALA A 107 -17.34 -0.18 11.01
N LEU A 108 -16.22 -0.88 11.25
CA LEU A 108 -14.94 -0.53 10.62
C LEU A 108 -14.94 -0.82 9.12
N LEU A 109 -15.59 -1.89 8.67
CA LEU A 109 -15.77 -2.19 7.25
C LEU A 109 -16.65 -1.13 6.58
N ALA A 110 -17.79 -0.78 7.18
CA ALA A 110 -18.67 0.26 6.65
C ALA A 110 -17.95 1.62 6.52
N THR A 111 -17.13 2.00 7.51
CA THR A 111 -16.33 3.24 7.42
C THR A 111 -15.23 3.15 6.35
N GLN A 112 -14.61 1.98 6.17
CA GLN A 112 -13.63 1.77 5.10
C GLN A 112 -14.28 1.80 3.71
N GLU A 113 -15.46 1.19 3.54
CA GLU A 113 -16.23 1.23 2.30
C GLU A 113 -16.63 2.66 1.94
N GLN A 114 -17.09 3.44 2.92
CA GLN A 114 -17.37 4.87 2.77
C GLN A 114 -16.12 5.64 2.31
N HIS A 115 -14.98 5.42 2.96
CA HIS A 115 -13.72 6.07 2.57
C HIS A 115 -13.27 5.68 1.16
N ILE A 116 -13.47 4.42 0.76
CA ILE A 116 -13.15 3.98 -0.61
C ILE A 116 -14.06 4.69 -1.62
N ALA A 117 -15.35 4.81 -1.33
CA ALA A 117 -16.29 5.51 -2.18
C ALA A 117 -15.94 7.01 -2.33
N ASP A 118 -15.61 7.69 -1.23
CA ASP A 118 -15.19 9.09 -1.24
C ASP A 118 -13.91 9.30 -2.07
N LEU A 119 -12.95 8.38 -1.95
CA LEU A 119 -11.70 8.42 -2.74
C LEU A 119 -11.96 8.16 -4.23
N GLN A 120 -12.87 7.26 -4.57
CA GLN A 120 -13.26 7.02 -5.96
C GLN A 120 -13.92 8.26 -6.57
N ALA A 121 -14.83 8.90 -5.85
CA ALA A 121 -15.47 10.14 -6.29
C ALA A 121 -14.45 11.28 -6.49
N ALA A 122 -13.51 11.45 -5.56
CA ALA A 122 -12.45 12.45 -5.69
C ALA A 122 -11.54 12.18 -6.91
N LEU A 123 -11.22 10.92 -7.17
CA LEU A 123 -10.42 10.51 -8.33
C LEU A 123 -11.14 10.76 -9.66
N GLU A 124 -12.45 10.51 -9.73
CA GLU A 124 -13.26 10.84 -10.90
C GLU A 124 -13.30 12.34 -11.15
N TYR A 125 -13.50 13.14 -10.08
CA TYR A 125 -13.45 14.59 -10.17
C TYR A 125 -12.10 15.11 -10.69
N GLU A 126 -10.98 14.58 -10.18
CA GLU A 126 -9.65 14.96 -10.69
C GLU A 126 -9.42 14.56 -12.15
N ARG A 127 -9.96 13.42 -12.58
CA ARG A 127 -9.89 12.98 -13.99
C ARG A 127 -10.66 13.92 -14.90
N GLU A 128 -11.88 14.31 -14.53
CA GLU A 128 -12.68 15.28 -15.29
C GLU A 128 -11.96 16.63 -15.35
N ARG A 129 -11.45 17.11 -14.22
CA ARG A 129 -10.69 18.35 -14.14
C ARG A 129 -9.43 18.30 -15.01
N SER A 130 -8.72 17.17 -15.03
CA SER A 130 -7.54 16.98 -15.87
C SER A 130 -7.87 16.97 -17.36
N ARG A 131 -9.02 16.41 -17.76
CA ARG A 131 -9.50 16.46 -19.14
C ARG A 131 -9.84 17.88 -19.56
N ALA A 132 -10.55 18.63 -18.71
CA ALA A 132 -10.84 20.04 -18.97
C ALA A 132 -9.55 20.86 -19.17
N TYR A 133 -8.55 20.69 -18.31
CA TYR A 133 -7.25 21.36 -18.49
C TYR A 133 -6.51 20.95 -19.76
N ALA A 134 -6.61 19.68 -20.16
CA ALA A 134 -6.01 19.21 -21.41
C ALA A 134 -6.70 19.80 -22.65
N GLU A 135 -8.02 19.96 -22.61
CA GLU A 135 -8.79 20.63 -23.66
C GLU A 135 -8.44 22.12 -23.74
N ASP A 136 -8.39 22.82 -22.61
CA ASP A 136 -7.97 24.23 -22.54
C ASP A 136 -6.54 24.43 -23.09
N ALA A 137 -5.61 23.53 -22.75
CA ALA A 137 -4.24 23.55 -23.26
C ALA A 137 -4.22 23.34 -24.78
N ALA A 138 -5.01 22.39 -25.29
CA ALA A 138 -5.10 22.15 -26.74
C ALA A 138 -5.68 23.35 -27.49
N ASP A 139 -6.66 24.05 -26.91
CA ASP A 139 -7.22 25.27 -27.50
C ASP A 139 -6.22 26.43 -27.49
N ALA A 140 -5.48 26.59 -26.40
CA ALA A 140 -4.39 27.57 -26.32
C ALA A 140 -3.30 27.30 -27.39
N GLU A 141 -2.91 26.04 -27.59
CA GLU A 141 -1.96 25.65 -28.64
C GLU A 141 -2.49 25.94 -30.06
N ARG A 142 -3.78 25.69 -30.32
CA ARG A 142 -4.41 26.02 -31.61
C ARG A 142 -4.37 27.52 -31.87
N GLU A 143 -4.65 28.34 -30.86
CA GLU A 143 -4.63 29.79 -31.02
C GLU A 143 -3.19 30.32 -31.21
N LEU A 144 -2.23 29.80 -30.46
CA LEU A 144 -0.80 30.09 -30.68
C LEU A 144 -0.35 29.70 -32.09
N ALA A 145 -0.76 28.52 -32.58
CA ALA A 145 -0.45 28.09 -33.94
C ALA A 145 -1.09 29.03 -34.99
N ARG A 146 -2.33 29.49 -34.78
CA ARG A 146 -2.99 30.48 -35.64
C ARG A 146 -2.23 31.81 -35.66
N LEU A 147 -1.83 32.32 -34.50
CA LEU A 147 -1.06 33.56 -34.39
C LEU A 147 0.30 33.43 -35.07
N ARG A 148 1.01 32.32 -34.84
CA ARG A 148 2.28 32.03 -35.50
C ARG A 148 2.14 31.98 -37.02
N ARG A 149 1.08 31.34 -37.54
CA ARG A 149 0.78 31.34 -38.98
C ARG A 149 0.49 32.74 -39.52
N ARG A 150 -0.24 33.59 -38.78
CA ARG A 150 -0.50 34.98 -39.18
C ARG A 150 0.77 35.83 -39.22
N LEU A 151 1.66 35.64 -38.25
CA LEU A 151 2.93 36.36 -38.16
C LEU A 151 3.93 35.94 -39.25
N ASN A 152 3.95 34.65 -39.59
CA ASN A 152 4.79 34.12 -40.68
C ASN A 152 4.24 34.37 -42.09
N MET A 153 3.08 35.02 -42.23
CA MET A 153 2.55 35.35 -43.56
C MET A 153 3.25 36.59 -44.13
N PRO A 154 3.67 36.57 -45.40
CA PRO A 154 4.19 37.75 -46.06
C PRO A 154 3.12 38.85 -46.14
N LEU A 155 3.53 40.11 -46.04
CA LEU A 155 2.68 41.30 -45.91
C LEU A 155 1.57 41.39 -46.97
N TRP A 156 1.88 41.09 -48.23
CA TRP A 156 0.89 41.10 -49.33
C TRP A 156 -0.25 40.10 -49.11
N ARG A 157 0.04 38.94 -48.52
CA ARG A 157 -0.96 37.89 -48.21
C ARG A 157 -1.83 38.27 -47.01
N ARG A 158 -1.27 39.03 -46.05
CA ARG A 158 -2.03 39.63 -44.93
C ARG A 158 -3.01 40.69 -45.42
N ILE A 159 -2.58 41.53 -46.37
CA ILE A 159 -3.43 42.57 -46.98
C ILE A 159 -4.57 41.94 -47.78
N LEU A 160 -4.29 40.93 -48.62
CA LEU A 160 -5.32 40.18 -49.36
C LEU A 160 -6.34 39.52 -48.41
N HIS A 161 -5.87 38.88 -47.33
CA HIS A 161 -6.78 38.28 -46.33
C HIS A 161 -7.60 39.31 -45.56
N ALA A 162 -7.14 40.56 -45.42
CA ALA A 162 -7.90 41.62 -44.76
C ALA A 162 -8.98 42.20 -45.68
N ILE A 163 -8.70 42.31 -46.98
CA ILE A 163 -9.63 42.84 -47.99
C ILE A 163 -10.75 41.84 -48.31
N PHE A 164 -10.44 40.54 -48.42
CA PHE A 164 -11.41 39.50 -48.76
C PHE A 164 -12.21 38.94 -47.57
N ARG A 165 -12.06 39.49 -46.37
CA ARG A 165 -12.76 39.05 -45.14
C ARG A 165 -13.87 40.01 -44.69
N GLN A 166 -14.09 41.11 -45.42
CA GLN A 166 -15.34 41.90 -45.39
C GLN A 166 -16.33 41.32 -46.39
#